data_AF-A0A8X7NGD5-F1
#
_entry.id   AF-A0A8X7NGD5-F1
#
_cell.length_a   1.000
_cell.length_b   1.000
_cell.length_c   1.000
_cell.angle_alpha   90.00
_cell.angle_beta   90.00
_cell.angle_gamma   90.00
#
_symmetry.space_group_name_H-M   'P 1'
#
loop_
_entity.id
_entity.type
_entity.pdbx_description
1 polymer ?
#
loop_
_entity_poly.entity_id
_entity_poly.type
_entity_poly.pdbx_seq_one_letter_code
_entity_poly.pdbx_strand_id
1 'polypeptide(L)'
;MSVPSQDLIFFKNHTLIPDSILSSKNSYLSTITHTQGTNPSWLINSIVENAIFGTASLVNQELKKRTKSGKVVLFSFLHTERYYVKTIRKQGVTLDDTNFKFVDCFSALFTEKIKDPNDALKDVHELFNVEIDAGSVVIVEAPEVLLFSTGVASNDLLFTLLKLNKKASQLFVVVSKDQQLVDYSNHLQQEGQKTSQGAS
;
A
#
# COMPACT_ATOMS: atom_id res chain seq x y z
N MET A 1 26.91 -21.18 -9.30
CA MET A 1 27.63 -20.00 -8.77
C MET A 1 26.94 -19.58 -7.48
N SER A 2 27.67 -19.43 -6.37
CA SER A 2 27.12 -18.85 -5.15
C SER A 2 27.12 -17.33 -5.29
N VAL A 3 25.96 -16.71 -5.33
CA VAL A 3 25.83 -15.24 -5.31
C VAL A 3 25.97 -14.78 -3.85
N PRO A 4 26.91 -13.87 -3.53
CA PRO A 4 26.99 -13.29 -2.19
C PRO A 4 25.67 -12.61 -1.82
N SER A 5 25.11 -12.96 -0.66
CA SER A 5 23.89 -12.32 -0.14
C SER A 5 24.23 -10.97 0.47
N GLN A 6 23.36 -9.98 0.29
CA GLN A 6 23.43 -8.69 0.96
C GLN A 6 22.16 -8.48 1.77
N ASP A 7 22.32 -7.94 2.97
CA ASP A 7 21.18 -7.53 3.80
C ASP A 7 20.51 -6.28 3.19
N LEU A 8 19.17 -6.27 3.22
CA LEU A 8 18.38 -5.10 2.89
C LEU A 8 18.37 -4.12 4.07
N ILE A 9 18.87 -2.91 3.83
CA ILE A 9 18.99 -1.85 4.83
C ILE A 9 18.48 -0.53 4.22
N PHE A 10 17.53 0.12 4.90
CA PHE A 10 17.02 1.44 4.49
C PHE A 10 17.69 2.58 5.25
N PHE A 11 18.01 2.36 6.53
CA PHE A 11 18.54 3.38 7.42
C PHE A 11 19.96 3.05 7.89
N LYS A 12 20.73 4.09 8.22
CA LYS A 12 22.13 3.97 8.69
C LYS A 12 22.31 3.10 9.94
N ASN A 13 21.24 2.85 10.69
CA ASN A 13 21.24 1.97 11.86
C ASN A 13 21.03 0.49 11.51
N HIS A 14 21.13 0.10 10.23
CA HIS A 14 20.96 -1.27 9.75
C HIS A 14 19.55 -1.84 9.97
N THR A 15 18.52 -0.99 9.88
CA THR A 15 17.11 -1.42 10.01
C THR A 15 16.29 -1.02 8.78
N LEU A 16 15.17 -1.73 8.56
CA LEU A 16 14.16 -1.30 7.59
C LEU A 16 13.28 -0.18 8.18
N ILE A 17 12.93 -0.29 9.46
CA ILE A 17 12.19 0.73 10.20
C ILE A 17 12.87 0.95 11.56
N PRO A 18 13.45 2.13 11.85
CA PRO A 18 14.05 2.42 13.15
C PRO A 18 13.03 2.53 14.31
N ASP A 19 13.44 2.18 15.53
CA ASP A 19 12.61 2.37 16.75
C ASP A 19 12.32 3.85 17.03
N SER A 20 13.21 4.73 16.59
CA SER A 20 13.01 6.19 16.67
C SER A 20 11.83 6.65 15.81
N ILE A 21 11.49 5.94 14.73
CA ILE A 21 10.30 6.23 13.92
C ILE A 21 9.04 5.77 14.65
N LEU A 22 9.04 4.53 15.16
CA LEU A 22 7.88 3.97 15.88
C LEU A 22 7.55 4.71 17.18
N SER A 23 8.54 5.34 17.80
CA SER A 23 8.36 6.17 19.00
C SER A 23 8.26 7.67 18.72
N SER A 24 8.36 8.07 17.45
CA SER A 24 8.29 9.48 17.07
C SER A 24 6.87 10.02 17.22
N LYS A 25 6.79 11.33 17.51
CA LYS A 25 5.55 12.11 17.34
C LYS A 25 5.34 12.56 15.90
N ASN A 26 6.38 12.44 15.05
CA ASN A 26 6.31 12.79 13.64
C ASN A 26 5.83 11.59 12.83
N SER A 27 5.11 11.87 11.75
CA SER A 27 4.69 10.89 10.77
C SER A 27 5.60 10.91 9.55
N TYR A 28 6.09 9.75 9.13
CA TYR A 28 6.97 9.60 7.98
C TYR A 28 6.23 8.91 6.84
N LEU A 29 6.50 9.32 5.60
CA LEU A 29 5.93 8.74 4.40
C LEU A 29 7.04 8.24 3.49
N SER A 30 6.91 6.98 3.06
CA SER A 30 7.80 6.34 2.10
C SER A 30 6.96 5.80 0.94
N THR A 31 7.47 5.93 -0.28
CA THR A 31 6.84 5.37 -1.47
C THR A 31 7.65 4.19 -1.96
N ILE A 32 6.98 3.09 -2.29
CA ILE A 32 7.57 1.90 -2.91
C ILE A 32 6.97 1.79 -4.30
N THR A 33 7.79 1.92 -5.32
CA THR A 33 7.36 1.76 -6.71
C THR A 33 7.82 0.42 -7.25
N HIS A 34 6.94 -0.28 -7.96
CA HIS A 34 7.31 -1.51 -8.66
C HIS A 34 6.74 -1.53 -10.09
N THR A 35 7.13 -2.53 -10.87
CA THR A 35 6.48 -2.89 -12.15
C THR A 35 5.78 -4.23 -12.00
N GLN A 36 4.94 -4.61 -12.95
CA GLN A 36 4.20 -5.89 -12.92
C GLN A 36 5.16 -7.09 -12.82
N GLY A 37 6.32 -7.01 -13.48
CA GLY A 37 7.36 -8.04 -13.44
C GLY A 37 8.16 -8.09 -12.13
N THR A 38 8.02 -7.10 -11.24
CA THR A 38 8.79 -6.97 -10.00
C THR A 38 7.87 -6.91 -8.77
N ASN A 39 6.96 -7.88 -8.66
CA ASN A 39 5.96 -7.95 -7.59
C ASN A 39 6.57 -7.64 -6.19
N PRO A 40 6.03 -6.66 -5.44
CA PRO A 40 6.61 -6.15 -4.20
C PRO A 40 6.28 -7.01 -2.97
N SER A 41 5.55 -8.12 -3.11
CA SER A 41 5.03 -8.89 -1.97
C SER A 41 6.10 -9.37 -0.99
N TRP A 42 7.29 -9.74 -1.50
CA TRP A 42 8.42 -10.12 -0.64
C TRP A 42 8.84 -8.94 0.27
N LEU A 43 8.81 -7.73 -0.26
CA LEU A 43 9.21 -6.53 0.46
C LEU A 43 8.13 -6.11 1.45
N ILE A 44 6.85 -6.13 1.03
CA ILE A 44 5.72 -5.86 1.92
C ILE A 44 5.79 -6.80 3.13
N ASN A 45 5.93 -8.10 2.90
CA ASN A 45 6.03 -9.07 3.99
C ASN A 45 7.23 -8.82 4.91
N SER A 46 8.38 -8.47 4.33
CA SER A 46 9.59 -8.14 5.11
C SER A 46 9.40 -6.88 5.96
N ILE A 47 8.66 -5.89 5.46
CA ILE A 47 8.29 -4.68 6.21
C ILE A 47 7.31 -5.01 7.33
N VAL A 48 6.31 -5.86 7.07
CA VAL A 48 5.35 -6.33 8.10
C VAL A 48 6.10 -7.05 9.22
N GLU A 49 6.96 -8.01 8.88
CA GLU A 49 7.80 -8.71 9.85
C GLU A 49 8.68 -7.73 10.64
N ASN A 50 9.32 -6.79 9.94
CA ASN A 50 10.23 -5.85 10.58
C ASN A 50 9.52 -4.90 11.52
N ALA A 51 8.34 -4.43 11.16
CA ALA A 51 7.53 -3.56 12.00
C ALA A 51 7.12 -4.26 13.30
N ILE A 52 6.69 -5.53 13.23
CA ILE A 52 6.16 -6.26 14.39
C ILE A 52 7.29 -6.83 15.26
N PHE A 53 8.26 -7.50 14.64
CA PHE A 53 9.28 -8.31 15.35
C PHE A 53 10.68 -7.70 15.30
N GLY A 54 10.92 -6.70 14.43
CA GLY A 54 12.25 -6.15 14.18
C GLY A 54 13.14 -6.97 13.27
N THR A 55 12.62 -8.11 12.80
CA THR A 55 13.33 -9.05 11.95
C THR A 55 12.87 -8.90 10.51
N ALA A 56 13.69 -9.31 9.55
CA ALA A 56 13.32 -9.37 8.13
C ALA A 56 13.97 -10.62 7.55
N SER A 57 13.55 -11.78 8.08
CA SER A 57 14.17 -13.09 7.90
C SER A 57 14.34 -13.51 6.43
N LEU A 58 13.48 -13.00 5.55
CA LEU A 58 13.56 -13.29 4.12
C LEU A 58 14.77 -12.64 3.45
N VAL A 59 15.23 -11.49 3.95
CA VAL A 59 16.17 -10.62 3.25
C VAL A 59 17.44 -10.33 4.04
N ASN A 60 17.45 -10.57 5.36
CA ASN A 60 18.57 -10.27 6.23
C ASN A 60 18.97 -11.49 7.06
N GLN A 61 20.28 -11.73 7.19
CA GLN A 61 20.83 -12.87 7.94
C GLN A 61 21.09 -12.54 9.41
N GLU A 62 21.51 -11.31 9.71
CA GLU A 62 21.79 -10.84 11.06
C GLU A 62 20.74 -9.83 11.51
N LEU A 63 19.87 -10.24 12.43
CA LEU A 63 18.75 -9.41 12.86
C LEU A 63 18.87 -9.08 14.34
N LYS A 64 19.05 -7.80 14.63
CA LYS A 64 18.95 -7.28 15.99
C LYS A 64 17.48 -7.32 16.41
N LYS A 65 17.16 -8.12 17.43
CA LYS A 65 15.84 -8.10 18.06
C LYS A 65 15.54 -6.68 18.55
N ARG A 66 14.35 -6.20 18.22
CA ARG A 66 13.87 -4.86 18.56
C ARG A 66 13.45 -4.80 20.02
N THR A 67 13.52 -3.62 20.62
CA THR A 67 13.10 -3.42 22.02
C THR A 67 11.59 -3.16 22.13
N LYS A 68 10.94 -2.69 21.06
CA LYS A 68 9.50 -2.44 20.99
C LYS A 68 8.90 -3.09 19.75
N SER A 69 7.85 -3.90 19.91
CA SER A 69 7.05 -4.38 18.79
C SER A 69 6.13 -3.26 18.28
N GLY A 70 6.12 -3.04 16.97
CA GLY A 70 5.15 -2.18 16.31
C GLY A 70 3.85 -2.93 16.00
N LYS A 71 2.82 -2.18 15.62
CA LYS A 71 1.61 -2.71 15.00
C LYS A 71 1.59 -2.37 13.52
N VAL A 72 0.98 -3.22 12.72
CA VAL A 72 0.86 -3.00 11.28
C VAL A 72 -0.61 -2.93 10.87
N VAL A 73 -0.94 -1.92 10.08
CA VAL A 73 -2.24 -1.84 9.38
C VAL A 73 -1.98 -1.89 7.88
N LEU A 74 -2.48 -2.92 7.22
CA LEU A 74 -2.26 -3.17 5.78
C LEU A 74 -3.57 -2.99 5.00
N PHE A 75 -3.61 -1.98 4.15
CA PHE A 75 -4.65 -1.79 3.14
C PHE A 75 -4.16 -2.41 1.84
N SER A 76 -4.97 -3.23 1.19
CA SER A 76 -4.64 -3.80 -0.11
C SER A 76 -5.81 -3.72 -1.08
N PHE A 77 -5.55 -3.15 -2.25
CA PHE A 77 -6.45 -3.07 -3.39
C PHE A 77 -6.24 -4.21 -4.40
N LEU A 78 -5.29 -5.11 -4.17
CA LEU A 78 -4.95 -6.21 -5.11
C LEU A 78 -5.15 -7.61 -4.52
N HIS A 79 -5.08 -7.74 -3.20
CA HIS A 79 -5.03 -9.03 -2.53
C HIS A 79 -5.98 -9.09 -1.34
N THR A 80 -6.37 -10.30 -0.97
CA THR A 80 -7.18 -10.57 0.22
C THR A 80 -6.30 -10.77 1.45
N GLU A 81 -6.88 -10.69 2.65
CA GLU A 81 -6.16 -10.97 3.90
C GLU A 81 -5.47 -12.35 3.88
N ARG A 82 -6.18 -13.36 3.36
CA ARG A 82 -5.71 -14.73 3.24
C ARG A 82 -4.40 -14.82 2.47
N TYR A 83 -4.18 -13.94 1.48
CA TYR A 83 -2.93 -13.87 0.74
C TYR A 83 -1.75 -13.52 1.66
N TYR A 84 -1.87 -12.42 2.43
CA TYR A 84 -0.81 -11.95 3.31
C TYR A 84 -0.58 -12.89 4.49
N VAL A 85 -1.64 -13.31 5.18
CA VAL A 85 -1.51 -14.26 6.29
C VAL A 85 -0.81 -15.53 5.85
N LYS A 86 -1.17 -16.08 4.67
CA LYS A 86 -0.52 -17.28 4.12
C LYS A 86 0.95 -17.05 3.77
N THR A 87 1.29 -15.92 3.14
CA THR A 87 2.66 -15.66 2.67
C THR A 87 3.60 -15.26 3.81
N ILE A 88 3.13 -14.51 4.79
CA ILE A 88 3.89 -14.13 5.99
C ILE A 88 4.07 -15.33 6.91
N ARG A 89 3.04 -16.18 7.08
CA ARG A 89 3.19 -17.43 7.85
C ARG A 89 4.24 -18.37 7.28
N LYS A 90 4.43 -18.40 5.95
CA LYS A 90 5.51 -19.18 5.32
C LYS A 90 6.91 -18.69 5.70
N GLN A 91 7.04 -17.46 6.19
CA GLN A 91 8.29 -16.88 6.68
C GLN A 91 8.52 -17.19 8.18
N GLY A 92 7.68 -18.02 8.80
CA GLY A 92 7.78 -18.37 10.21
C GLY A 92 7.17 -17.34 11.16
N VAL A 93 6.41 -16.40 10.63
CA VAL A 93 5.83 -15.27 11.36
C VAL A 93 4.34 -15.51 11.61
N THR A 94 3.91 -15.43 12.86
CA THR A 94 2.49 -15.50 13.21
C THR A 94 1.92 -14.10 13.38
N LEU A 95 0.88 -13.79 12.61
CA LEU A 95 0.11 -12.56 12.74
C LEU A 95 -1.07 -12.81 13.67
N ASP A 96 -1.41 -11.82 14.48
CA ASP A 96 -2.60 -11.81 15.33
C ASP A 96 -3.20 -10.41 15.42
N ASP A 97 -4.42 -10.31 15.95
CA ASP A 97 -5.17 -9.06 16.04
C ASP A 97 -4.50 -8.00 16.94
N THR A 98 -3.49 -8.39 17.74
CA THR A 98 -2.77 -7.45 18.61
C THR A 98 -1.68 -6.69 17.86
N ASN A 99 -1.14 -7.28 16.78
CA ASN A 99 -0.01 -6.75 16.04
C ASN A 99 -0.28 -6.49 14.55
N PHE A 100 -1.36 -7.03 13.99
CA PHE A 100 -1.69 -6.92 12.58
C PHE A 100 -3.18 -6.68 12.38
N LYS A 101 -3.50 -5.67 11.56
CA LYS A 101 -4.85 -5.36 11.11
C LYS A 101 -4.86 -5.31 9.59
N PHE A 102 -5.71 -6.10 8.97
CA PHE A 102 -5.93 -6.03 7.53
C PHE A 102 -7.15 -5.17 7.21
N VAL A 103 -7.01 -4.26 6.25
CA VAL A 103 -8.11 -3.49 5.68
C VAL A 103 -8.31 -3.95 4.24
N ASP A 104 -9.37 -4.71 4.04
CA ASP A 104 -9.71 -5.20 2.72
C ASP A 104 -10.19 -4.02 1.84
N CYS A 105 -9.41 -3.65 0.83
CA CYS A 105 -9.78 -2.67 -0.18
C CYS A 105 -9.96 -3.32 -1.56
N PHE A 106 -10.03 -4.65 -1.62
CA PHE A 106 -10.15 -5.42 -2.85
C PHE A 106 -11.53 -6.06 -2.96
N SER A 107 -11.93 -6.85 -1.95
CA SER A 107 -13.19 -7.56 -1.96
C SER A 107 -14.37 -6.59 -1.88
N ALA A 108 -15.34 -6.78 -2.78
CA ALA A 108 -16.57 -6.00 -2.87
C ALA A 108 -16.33 -4.47 -3.01
N LEU A 109 -15.17 -4.05 -3.52
CA LEU A 109 -14.80 -2.64 -3.62
C LEU A 109 -15.86 -1.82 -4.38
N PHE A 110 -16.26 -2.25 -5.58
CA PHE A 110 -17.24 -1.54 -6.41
C PHE A 110 -18.66 -2.10 -6.34
N THR A 111 -18.91 -3.04 -5.43
CA THR A 111 -20.25 -3.61 -5.22
C THR A 111 -20.86 -3.18 -3.90
N GLU A 112 -20.05 -2.92 -2.88
CA GLU A 112 -20.52 -2.59 -1.53
C GLU A 112 -19.86 -1.34 -0.94
N LYS A 113 -18.55 -1.15 -1.16
CA LYS A 113 -17.77 -0.09 -0.50
C LYS A 113 -17.86 1.25 -1.23
N ILE A 114 -17.72 1.22 -2.56
CA ILE A 114 -17.90 2.37 -3.46
C ILE A 114 -19.21 2.15 -4.19
N LYS A 115 -20.21 2.98 -3.89
CA LYS A 115 -21.58 2.83 -4.41
C LYS A 115 -21.74 3.43 -5.79
N ASP A 116 -21.13 4.59 -6.01
CA ASP A 116 -21.07 5.26 -7.30
C ASP A 116 -19.61 5.61 -7.62
N PRO A 117 -18.98 4.90 -8.57
CA PRO A 117 -17.62 5.21 -8.99
C PRO A 117 -17.43 6.65 -9.51
N ASN A 118 -18.46 7.30 -10.06
CA ASN A 118 -18.34 8.67 -10.56
C ASN A 118 -18.38 9.72 -9.44
N ASP A 119 -18.96 9.39 -8.28
CA ASP A 119 -19.04 10.23 -7.09
C ASP A 119 -18.52 9.47 -5.85
N ALA A 120 -17.30 8.94 -5.96
CA ALA A 120 -16.73 8.02 -4.98
C ALA A 120 -15.99 8.71 -3.82
N LEU A 121 -15.88 10.04 -3.78
CA LEU A 121 -14.99 10.75 -2.84
C LEU A 121 -15.32 10.44 -1.37
N LYS A 122 -16.61 10.45 -1.03
CA LYS A 122 -17.07 10.15 0.33
C LYS A 122 -16.75 8.70 0.72
N ASP A 123 -17.03 7.77 -0.19
CA ASP A 123 -16.80 6.33 0.02
C ASP A 123 -15.30 6.03 0.14
N VAL A 124 -14.46 6.70 -0.66
CA VAL A 124 -12.99 6.63 -0.55
C VAL A 124 -12.52 7.18 0.80
N HIS A 125 -13.02 8.34 1.24
CA HIS A 125 -12.68 8.85 2.57
C HIS A 125 -13.04 7.87 3.69
N GLU A 126 -14.19 7.20 3.58
CA GLU A 126 -14.63 6.21 4.56
C GLU A 126 -13.76 4.93 4.53
N LEU A 127 -13.32 4.49 3.34
CA LEU A 127 -12.43 3.35 3.18
C LEU A 127 -11.11 3.50 3.97
N PHE A 128 -10.61 4.73 4.06
CA PHE A 128 -9.40 5.08 4.82
C PHE A 128 -9.69 5.55 6.26
N ASN A 129 -10.96 5.65 6.66
CA ASN A 129 -11.38 6.09 7.97
C ASN A 129 -11.34 4.95 9.00
N VAL A 130 -10.17 4.37 9.18
CA VAL A 130 -9.94 3.36 10.22
C VAL A 130 -9.19 3.94 11.41
N GLU A 131 -9.42 3.34 12.57
CA GLU A 131 -8.59 3.56 13.76
C GLU A 131 -7.20 2.96 13.55
N ILE A 132 -6.19 3.77 13.87
CA ILE A 132 -4.77 3.46 13.78
C ILE A 132 -4.17 3.79 15.15
N ASP A 133 -3.56 2.79 15.80
CA ASP A 133 -2.93 2.99 17.09
C ASP A 133 -1.63 3.81 16.96
N ALA A 134 -1.29 4.56 18.01
CA ALA A 134 -0.01 5.27 18.07
C ALA A 134 1.16 4.27 17.94
N GLY A 135 2.18 4.63 17.17
CA GLY A 135 3.32 3.74 16.90
C GLY A 135 3.09 2.74 15.76
N SER A 136 1.94 2.78 15.08
CA SER A 136 1.64 1.86 13.98
C SER A 136 2.39 2.21 12.70
N VAL A 137 2.77 1.17 11.97
CA VAL A 137 3.18 1.22 10.58
C VAL A 137 1.97 0.94 9.71
N VAL A 138 1.68 1.84 8.78
CA VAL A 138 0.59 1.69 7.82
C VAL A 138 1.17 1.40 6.44
N ILE A 139 0.62 0.42 5.74
CA ILE A 139 0.98 0.07 4.38
C ILE A 139 -0.28 0.16 3.53
N VAL A 140 -0.21 0.89 2.41
CA VAL A 140 -1.30 0.99 1.44
C VAL A 140 -0.80 0.48 0.10
N GLU A 141 -1.29 -0.68 -0.33
CA GLU A 141 -0.93 -1.32 -1.59
C GLU A 141 -1.93 -1.00 -2.70
N ALA A 142 -1.41 -0.43 -3.79
CA ALA A 142 -2.09 -0.07 -5.02
C ALA A 142 -3.27 0.90 -4.89
N PRO A 143 -3.16 2.01 -4.12
CA PRO A 143 -4.25 2.98 -4.02
C PRO A 143 -4.55 3.67 -5.36
N GLU A 144 -3.63 3.64 -6.33
CA GLU A 144 -3.83 4.17 -7.69
C GLU A 144 -4.96 3.47 -8.45
N VAL A 145 -5.38 2.27 -8.03
CA VAL A 145 -6.59 1.62 -8.57
C VAL A 145 -7.77 2.57 -8.52
N LEU A 146 -7.92 3.33 -7.42
CA LEU A 146 -9.00 4.32 -7.26
C LEU A 146 -8.96 5.43 -8.32
N LEU A 147 -7.77 5.83 -8.79
CA LEU A 147 -7.64 6.86 -9.83
C LEU A 147 -8.06 6.34 -11.21
N PHE A 148 -7.92 5.04 -11.46
CA PHE A 148 -8.28 4.43 -12.74
C PHE A 148 -9.74 3.97 -12.78
N SER A 149 -10.33 3.69 -11.61
CA SER A 149 -11.65 3.07 -11.52
C SER A 149 -12.74 3.99 -10.96
N THR A 150 -12.42 5.23 -10.57
CA THR A 150 -13.38 6.19 -10.01
C THR A 150 -13.14 7.60 -10.55
N GLY A 151 -14.09 8.50 -10.34
CA GLY A 151 -13.99 9.93 -10.64
C GLY A 151 -13.15 10.73 -9.62
N VAL A 152 -12.49 10.08 -8.67
CA VAL A 152 -11.69 10.77 -7.64
C VAL A 152 -10.44 11.40 -8.26
N ALA A 153 -10.24 12.69 -7.97
CA ALA A 153 -9.05 13.39 -8.43
C ALA A 153 -7.81 12.97 -7.63
N SER A 154 -6.64 13.05 -8.28
CA SER A 154 -5.35 12.73 -7.65
C SER A 154 -5.08 13.54 -6.37
N ASN A 155 -5.47 14.82 -6.35
CA ASN A 155 -5.33 15.68 -5.17
C ASN A 155 -6.18 15.20 -3.99
N ASP A 156 -7.37 14.66 -4.24
CA ASP A 156 -8.27 14.18 -3.18
C ASP A 156 -7.77 12.87 -2.58
N LEU A 157 -7.26 11.96 -3.43
CA LEU A 157 -6.59 10.75 -2.96
C LEU A 157 -5.33 11.09 -2.15
N LEU A 158 -4.51 12.02 -2.64
CA LEU A 158 -3.33 12.49 -1.91
C LEU A 158 -3.71 13.07 -0.55
N PHE A 159 -4.75 13.90 -0.48
CA PHE A 159 -5.25 14.46 0.78
C PHE A 159 -5.71 13.36 1.76
N THR A 160 -6.36 12.32 1.24
CA THR A 160 -6.77 11.15 2.03
C THR A 160 -5.57 10.40 2.60
N LEU A 161 -4.55 10.14 1.78
CA LEU A 161 -3.31 9.49 2.21
C LEU A 161 -2.53 10.34 3.22
N LEU A 162 -2.52 11.66 3.08
CA LEU A 162 -1.88 12.57 4.04
C LEU A 162 -2.62 12.61 5.38
N LYS A 163 -3.96 12.53 5.39
CA LYS A 163 -4.76 12.36 6.61
C LYS A 163 -4.43 11.04 7.31
N LEU A 164 -4.31 9.95 6.54
CA LEU A 164 -3.90 8.64 7.07
C LEU A 164 -2.48 8.68 7.64
N ASN A 165 -1.54 9.32 6.92
CA ASN A 165 -0.15 9.47 7.36
C ASN A 165 -0.06 10.11 8.75
N LYS A 166 -0.83 11.16 9.02
CA LYS A 166 -0.86 11.84 10.34
C LYS A 166 -1.26 10.93 11.51
N LYS A 167 -1.93 9.80 11.25
CA LYS A 167 -2.28 8.81 12.27
C LYS A 167 -1.20 7.74 12.46
N ALA A 168 -0.31 7.59 11.48
CA ALA A 168 0.74 6.57 11.46
C ALA A 168 2.09 7.15 11.92
N SER A 169 2.93 6.29 12.50
CA SER A 169 4.35 6.63 12.68
C SER A 169 5.10 6.53 11.34
N GLN A 170 4.75 5.55 10.51
CA GLN A 170 5.29 5.38 9.17
C GLN A 170 4.18 4.92 8.24
N LEU A 171 3.97 5.63 7.13
CA LEU A 171 3.15 5.22 6.01
C LEU A 171 4.05 4.73 4.87
N PHE A 172 3.76 3.54 4.35
CA PHE A 172 4.29 3.05 3.08
C PHE A 172 3.18 3.07 2.04
N VAL A 173 3.39 3.79 0.95
CA VAL A 173 2.48 3.80 -0.20
C VAL A 173 3.13 2.98 -1.31
N VAL A 174 2.58 1.81 -1.61
CA VAL A 174 3.10 0.89 -2.63
C VAL A 174 2.29 1.08 -3.91
N VAL A 175 2.96 1.49 -4.98
CA VAL A 175 2.32 1.85 -6.26
C VAL A 175 3.00 1.15 -7.43
N SER A 176 2.22 0.74 -8.42
CA SER A 176 2.75 0.33 -9.71
C SER A 176 3.16 1.54 -10.55
N LYS A 177 4.29 1.40 -11.25
CA LYS A 177 4.81 2.35 -12.25
C LYS A 177 4.71 1.78 -13.67
N ASP A 178 3.86 0.78 -13.89
CA ASP A 178 3.66 0.24 -15.23
C ASP A 178 3.15 1.32 -16.20
N GLN A 179 3.66 1.30 -17.43
CA GLN A 179 3.13 2.17 -18.48
C GLN A 179 1.69 1.75 -18.78
N GLN A 180 0.79 2.73 -18.93
CA GLN A 180 -0.53 2.48 -19.49
C GLN A 180 -0.36 1.90 -20.89
N LEU A 181 -0.64 0.61 -21.05
CA LEU A 181 -0.59 -0.09 -22.34
C LEU A 181 -1.76 0.30 -23.24
N VAL A 182 -2.79 0.95 -22.69
CA VAL A 182 -3.98 1.40 -23.41
C VAL A 182 -3.99 2.93 -23.43
N ASP A 183 -3.86 3.48 -24.63
CA ASP A 183 -3.99 4.92 -24.87
C ASP A 183 -5.47 5.30 -25.04
N TYR A 184 -6.06 5.82 -23.96
CA TYR A 184 -7.45 6.27 -23.94
C TYR A 184 -7.68 7.60 -24.69
N SER A 185 -6.63 8.27 -25.16
CA SER A 185 -6.76 9.54 -25.90
C SER A 185 -7.45 9.39 -27.26
N ASN A 186 -7.53 8.16 -27.80
CA ASN A 186 -8.17 7.88 -29.09
C ASN A 186 -9.71 7.79 -29.05
N HIS A 187 -10.34 7.70 -27.87
CA HIS A 187 -11.82 7.60 -27.80
C HIS A 187 -12.54 8.96 -27.92
N LEU A 188 -11.86 10.07 -27.63
CA LEU A 188 -12.45 11.42 -27.75
C LEU A 188 -12.52 11.94 -29.19
N GLN A 189 -11.82 11.31 -30.15
CA GLN A 189 -11.83 11.75 -31.55
C GLN A 189 -12.97 11.15 -32.38
N GLN A 190 -13.60 10.04 -31.94
CA GLN A 190 -14.63 9.36 -32.72
C GLN A 190 -16.06 9.88 -32.48
N GLU A 191 -16.33 10.51 -31.32
CA GLU A 191 -17.64 11.12 -31.05
C GLU A 191 -17.80 12.50 -31.70
N GLY A 192 -16.70 13.22 -31.94
CA GLY A 192 -16.71 14.53 -32.62
C GLY A 192 -16.88 14.48 -34.15
N GLN A 193 -16.65 13.33 -34.80
CA GLN A 193 -16.80 13.19 -36.25
C GLN A 193 -18.19 12.71 -36.69
N LYS A 194 -19.00 12.12 -35.80
CA LYS A 194 -20.36 11.67 -36.16
C LYS A 194 -21.39 12.79 -36.20
N THR A 195 -21.12 13.94 -35.59
CA THR A 195 -22.04 15.09 -35.58
C THR A 195 -21.86 16.05 -36.76
N SER A 196 -20.80 15.91 -37.56
CA SER A 196 -20.50 16.82 -38.69
C SER A 196 -20.84 16.28 -40.09
N GLN A 197 -21.41 15.07 -40.22
CA GLN A 197 -21.76 14.48 -41.53
C GLN A 197 -23.27 14.44 -41.83
N GLY A 198 -24.10 15.08 -41.01
CA GLY A 198 -25.57 15.08 -41.15
C GLY A 198 -26.21 16.40 -41.60
N ALA A 199 -25.44 17.35 -42.14
CA ALA A 199 -25.96 18.63 -42.61
C ALA A 199 -25.27 19.04 -43.93
N SER A 200 -25.72 18.47 -45.05
CA SER A 200 -25.60 19.03 -46.39
C SER A 200 -26.66 18.40 -47.29
#